data_AF-A0A8J8JWT1-F1
#
_entry.id   AF-A0A8J8JWT1-F1
#
_cell.length_a   1.000
_cell.length_b   1.000
_cell.length_c   1.000
_cell.angle_alpha   90.00
_cell.angle_beta   90.00
_cell.angle_gamma   90.00
#
_symmetry.space_group_name_H-M   'P 1'
#
loop_
_entity.id
_entity.type
_entity.pdbx_description
1 polymer ?
#
loop_
_entity_poly.entity_id
_entity_poly.type
_entity_poly.pdbx_seq_one_letter_code
_entity_poly.pdbx_strand_id
1 'polypeptide(L)'
;MGGYDGNGRPTNLVSPGDVVSAELLSFINASLPETKPVPTFHPDYLTQTAETNLNITALSDVFVTFVHEGAGYLNSLGFYTYPTNNPPKSINDIKDINITFPNASLPGSGGALKSGDKVKLGRFEAGTSIGFVLFQNAWNSKSVNTSANKYFADDNLNNEKDGYKRHTVLLYDDKNKLFLVGFEDQQRDNNGSDNDFNDLMFYATSNPVEAISHEDVNPIDKPVDADKDGVNDTYDKFPTDPTRAYINYYPAEDKWGTLNFEDLWPSEGDYDVNDLVLGYRYTYIKNAQNKTVEMYGDYAVRAVGATFLNGFGVQFPFSNSQVAKVSGQKLVGGYIKTNGNGTEAGQSNAVIIPFDNTKAIFPDGGMINTFAGASKKTGDTAHIYIAFNSALSSDELGVAPYNPFLISKQVRGNEVHLPGTKPTDLANTKLFGTAEDKTNPAKNTYYLSNKNWPYAMNYAETFDYPIEKISIAKAYTKFLEWAKSGGVNYADWYKDISGYRVSAYIYK
;
A
#
# COMPACT_ATOMS: atom_id res chain seq x y z
N MET A 1 18.32 34.12 14.68
CA MET A 1 18.21 32.66 14.82
C MET A 1 18.43 32.27 16.28
N GLY A 2 17.52 31.49 16.86
CA GLY A 2 17.83 30.69 18.05
C GLY A 2 18.85 29.60 17.71
N GLY A 3 19.44 28.97 18.73
CA GLY A 3 20.30 27.80 18.49
C GLY A 3 19.49 26.59 17.98
N TYR A 4 20.18 25.62 17.39
CA TYR A 4 19.63 24.33 16.99
C TYR A 4 20.65 23.22 17.24
N ASP A 5 20.19 21.98 17.36
CA ASP A 5 21.04 20.80 17.58
C ASP A 5 21.65 20.26 16.26
N GLY A 6 22.44 19.18 16.35
CA GLY A 6 23.10 18.60 15.17
C GLY A 6 22.16 18.09 14.07
N ASN A 7 20.86 17.91 14.38
CA ASN A 7 19.84 17.49 13.42
C ASN A 7 19.01 18.66 12.89
N GLY A 8 19.31 19.90 13.31
CA GLY A 8 18.55 21.08 12.91
C GLY A 8 17.28 21.29 13.72
N ARG A 9 17.09 20.58 14.84
CA ARG A 9 15.96 20.81 15.75
C ARG A 9 16.25 22.04 16.63
N PRO A 10 15.32 23.00 16.77
CA PRO A 10 15.55 24.19 17.60
C PRO A 10 15.87 23.86 19.06
N THR A 11 16.74 24.65 19.70
CA THR A 11 17.05 24.50 21.14
C THR A 11 16.21 25.40 22.03
N ASN A 12 15.48 26.36 21.45
CA ASN A 12 14.59 27.30 22.14
C ASN A 12 13.12 26.84 22.16
N LEU A 13 12.88 25.54 22.21
CA LEU A 13 11.53 24.97 22.28
C LEU A 13 10.83 25.36 23.59
N VAL A 14 9.55 25.69 23.51
CA VAL A 14 8.68 25.88 24.67
C VAL A 14 8.47 24.52 25.35
N SER A 15 8.55 24.49 26.68
CA SER A 15 8.38 23.28 27.48
C SER A 15 7.37 23.51 28.62
N PRO A 16 6.30 22.69 28.72
CA PRO A 16 5.94 21.63 27.76
C PRO A 16 5.57 22.20 26.38
N GLY A 17 5.78 21.41 25.33
CA GLY A 17 5.23 21.68 24.00
C GLY A 17 3.73 21.43 23.97
N ASP A 18 3.12 21.61 22.80
CA ASP A 18 1.68 21.35 22.65
C ASP A 18 1.41 19.86 22.37
N VAL A 19 0.18 19.41 22.64
CA VAL A 19 -0.30 18.08 22.27
C VAL A 19 -1.13 18.20 21.00
N VAL A 20 -0.68 17.61 19.90
CA VAL A 20 -1.47 17.47 18.67
C VAL A 20 -2.45 16.32 18.88
N SER A 21 -3.73 16.64 19.12
CA SER A 21 -4.75 15.64 19.44
C SER A 21 -5.19 14.85 18.19
N ALA A 22 -5.72 13.65 18.39
CA ALA A 22 -6.32 12.87 17.31
C ALA A 22 -7.48 13.61 16.61
N GLU A 23 -8.20 14.46 17.36
CA GLU A 23 -9.23 15.33 16.81
C GLU A 23 -8.64 16.37 15.86
N LEU A 24 -7.59 17.09 16.27
CA LEU A 24 -6.93 18.06 15.40
C LEU A 24 -6.36 17.38 14.14
N LEU A 25 -5.73 16.21 14.29
CA LEU A 25 -5.27 15.41 13.14
C LEU A 25 -6.42 15.03 12.20
N SER A 26 -7.61 14.72 12.73
CA SER A 26 -8.78 14.41 11.90
C SER A 26 -9.29 15.62 11.12
N PHE A 27 -9.18 16.83 11.67
CA PHE A 27 -9.56 18.07 10.98
C PHE A 27 -8.53 18.40 9.90
N ILE A 28 -7.24 18.26 10.23
CA ILE A 28 -6.14 18.42 9.28
C ILE A 28 -6.30 17.47 8.09
N ASN A 29 -6.56 16.18 8.34
CA ASN A 29 -6.78 15.19 7.29
C ASN A 29 -8.08 15.41 6.50
N ALA A 30 -9.06 16.13 7.06
CA ALA A 30 -10.26 16.52 6.33
C ALA A 30 -9.97 17.68 5.37
N SER A 31 -9.14 18.64 5.79
CA SER A 31 -8.78 19.83 4.98
C SER A 31 -7.65 19.62 3.99
N LEU A 32 -6.58 18.91 4.37
CA LEU A 32 -5.37 18.72 3.56
C LEU A 32 -4.96 17.23 3.53
N PRO A 33 -5.85 16.35 3.02
CA PRO A 33 -5.55 14.93 2.89
C PRO A 33 -4.44 14.69 1.86
N GLU A 34 -3.52 13.80 2.21
CA GLU A 34 -2.51 13.23 1.32
C GLU A 34 -3.09 12.83 -0.05
N THR A 35 -2.41 13.18 -1.13
CA THR A 35 -2.74 12.89 -2.54
C THR A 35 -4.04 13.53 -3.06
N LYS A 36 -4.62 14.50 -2.34
CA LYS A 36 -5.79 15.26 -2.79
C LYS A 36 -5.39 16.68 -3.14
N PRO A 37 -5.21 17.00 -4.44
CA PRO A 37 -4.77 18.33 -4.85
C PRO A 37 -5.75 19.41 -4.38
N VAL A 38 -5.28 20.38 -3.59
CA VAL A 38 -6.07 21.54 -3.14
C VAL A 38 -6.76 22.26 -4.29
N PRO A 39 -6.16 22.47 -5.48
CA PRO A 39 -6.84 23.14 -6.60
C PRO A 39 -8.13 22.48 -7.07
N THR A 40 -8.30 21.18 -6.83
CA THR A 40 -9.52 20.44 -7.20
C THR A 40 -10.35 20.06 -5.99
N PHE A 41 -9.72 19.83 -4.84
CA PHE A 41 -10.39 19.40 -3.61
C PHE A 41 -10.95 20.58 -2.80
N HIS A 42 -10.17 21.66 -2.64
CA HIS A 42 -10.55 22.91 -1.95
C HIS A 42 -10.13 24.15 -2.75
N PRO A 43 -10.74 24.41 -3.92
CA PRO A 43 -10.41 25.59 -4.73
C PRO A 43 -10.65 26.91 -4.00
N ASP A 44 -11.53 26.93 -2.99
CA ASP A 44 -11.82 28.09 -2.15
C ASP A 44 -10.63 28.54 -1.29
N TYR A 45 -9.76 27.60 -0.87
CA TYR A 45 -8.53 27.91 -0.14
C TYR A 45 -7.50 28.67 -1.00
N LEU A 46 -7.68 28.65 -2.33
CA LEU A 46 -6.76 29.29 -3.30
C LEU A 46 -7.35 30.57 -3.92
N THR A 47 -8.45 31.10 -3.37
CA THR A 47 -9.04 32.36 -3.87
C THR A 47 -8.15 33.55 -3.56
N GLN A 48 -8.20 34.59 -4.41
CA GLN A 48 -7.41 35.81 -4.20
C GLN A 48 -7.70 36.53 -2.87
N THR A 49 -8.90 36.31 -2.32
CA THR A 49 -9.31 36.87 -1.02
C THR A 49 -8.82 36.03 0.15
N ALA A 50 -8.62 34.73 -0.01
CA ALA A 50 -8.17 33.87 1.08
C ALA A 50 -6.78 34.32 1.58
N GLU A 51 -6.74 34.68 2.87
CA GLU A 51 -5.55 35.13 3.56
C GLU A 51 -4.57 33.95 3.78
N THR A 52 -3.28 34.22 3.70
CA THR A 52 -2.19 33.22 3.86
C THR A 52 -1.20 33.62 4.95
N ASN A 53 -1.33 34.83 5.52
CA ASN A 53 -0.46 35.40 6.53
C ASN A 53 -1.20 35.66 7.85
N LEU A 54 -0.47 35.74 8.96
CA LEU A 54 -1.06 36.08 10.26
C LEU A 54 -1.12 37.60 10.43
N ASN A 55 -2.32 38.16 10.46
CA ASN A 55 -2.54 39.60 10.67
C ASN A 55 -2.78 39.93 12.14
N ILE A 56 -1.82 40.59 12.80
CA ILE A 56 -1.88 40.88 14.24
C ILE A 56 -2.74 42.13 14.50
N THR A 57 -3.79 41.99 15.30
CA THR A 57 -4.77 43.05 15.62
C THR A 57 -4.61 43.61 17.04
N ALA A 58 -3.83 42.94 17.90
CA ALA A 58 -3.53 43.37 19.26
C ALA A 58 -2.12 42.95 19.67
N LEU A 59 -1.49 43.71 20.59
CA LEU A 59 -0.18 43.37 21.14
C LEU A 59 -0.19 41.93 21.71
N SER A 60 0.61 41.05 21.13
CA SER A 60 0.54 39.62 21.45
C SER A 60 1.87 38.91 21.31
N ASP A 61 2.03 37.85 22.10
CA ASP A 61 3.06 36.83 21.85
C ASP A 61 2.53 35.82 20.83
N VAL A 62 3.32 35.51 19.79
CA VAL A 62 2.94 34.55 18.74
C VAL A 62 3.86 33.34 18.75
N PHE A 63 3.29 32.16 18.57
CA PHE A 63 3.95 30.87 18.60
C PHE A 63 3.62 30.06 17.36
N VAL A 64 4.53 29.18 16.96
CA VAL A 64 4.31 28.14 15.94
C VAL A 64 4.61 26.77 16.55
N THR A 65 3.77 25.79 16.24
CA THR A 65 3.90 24.41 16.67
C THR A 65 3.95 23.50 15.44
N PHE A 66 4.99 22.67 15.34
CA PHE A 66 5.14 21.67 14.29
C PHE A 66 4.11 20.55 14.41
N VAL A 67 3.51 20.14 13.28
CA VAL A 67 2.53 19.05 13.23
C VAL A 67 3.10 17.82 12.52
N HIS A 68 3.44 17.96 11.25
CA HIS A 68 3.82 16.84 10.36
C HIS A 68 4.62 17.34 9.14
N GLU A 69 5.32 16.43 8.46
CA GLU A 69 5.88 16.64 7.12
C GLU A 69 5.41 15.52 6.18
N GLY A 70 4.87 15.87 5.01
CA GLY A 70 4.59 14.94 3.90
C GLY A 70 5.74 14.80 2.90
N ALA A 71 6.80 15.59 3.08
CA ALA A 71 7.85 15.77 2.08
C ALA A 71 8.98 14.72 2.09
N GLY A 72 9.56 14.49 0.91
CA GLY A 72 10.86 13.82 0.76
C GLY A 72 12.08 14.75 0.92
N TYR A 73 11.87 16.07 0.98
CA TYR A 73 12.91 17.08 1.09
C TYR A 73 13.15 17.53 2.53
N LEU A 74 14.42 17.83 2.87
CA LEU A 74 14.79 18.36 4.19
C LEU A 74 14.57 19.88 4.23
N ASN A 75 13.30 20.27 4.26
CA ASN A 75 12.86 21.65 4.18
C ASN A 75 13.22 22.46 5.44
N SER A 76 13.32 23.78 5.29
CA SER A 76 13.46 24.69 6.42
C SER A 76 12.31 25.70 6.44
N LEU A 77 11.78 26.01 7.61
CA LEU A 77 10.75 27.03 7.80
C LEU A 77 11.35 28.33 8.32
N GLY A 78 11.03 29.44 7.68
CA GLY A 78 11.28 30.78 8.18
C GLY A 78 10.02 31.64 8.21
N PHE A 79 10.12 32.79 8.87
CA PHE A 79 9.11 33.84 8.84
C PHE A 79 9.72 35.23 8.66
N TYR A 80 8.93 36.15 8.14
CA TYR A 80 9.23 37.57 8.03
C TYR A 80 8.02 38.39 8.49
N THR A 81 8.24 39.68 8.69
CA THR A 81 7.19 40.57 9.19
C THR A 81 7.15 41.88 8.41
N TYR A 82 5.95 42.43 8.23
CA TYR A 82 5.72 43.70 7.56
C TYR A 82 4.50 44.43 8.16
N PRO A 83 4.36 45.76 7.98
CA PRO A 83 3.14 46.45 8.38
C PRO A 83 1.95 45.96 7.55
N THR A 84 0.84 45.55 8.18
CA THR A 84 -0.32 44.93 7.51
C THR A 84 -0.85 45.73 6.31
N ASN A 85 -0.86 47.06 6.42
CA ASN A 85 -1.33 47.94 5.34
C ASN A 85 -0.27 48.24 4.25
N ASN A 86 0.89 47.59 4.30
CA ASN A 86 1.98 47.76 3.34
C ASN A 86 2.70 46.41 3.10
N PRO A 87 2.01 45.44 2.46
CA PRO A 87 2.59 44.13 2.15
C PRO A 87 3.78 44.23 1.18
N PRO A 88 4.74 43.29 1.24
CA PRO A 88 5.91 43.28 0.37
C PRO A 88 5.48 43.08 -1.09
N LYS A 89 6.03 43.89 -1.99
CA LYS A 89 5.78 43.78 -3.44
C LYS A 89 6.81 42.92 -4.14
N SER A 90 7.99 42.80 -3.53
CA SER A 90 9.11 41.99 -3.99
C SER A 90 9.91 41.45 -2.80
N ILE A 91 10.74 40.44 -3.04
CA ILE A 91 11.59 39.83 -2.00
C ILE A 91 12.52 40.88 -1.36
N ASN A 92 12.92 41.93 -2.08
CA ASN A 92 13.78 43.00 -1.56
C ASN A 92 13.09 43.88 -0.50
N ASP A 93 11.76 43.83 -0.41
CA ASP A 93 11.01 44.55 0.63
C ASP A 93 11.08 43.83 2.00
N ILE A 94 11.50 42.56 2.00
CA ILE A 94 11.71 41.76 3.21
C ILE A 94 13.08 42.09 3.80
N LYS A 95 13.08 42.71 4.98
CA LYS A 95 14.31 43.10 5.67
C LYS A 95 15.07 41.91 6.24
N ASP A 96 14.35 41.04 6.96
CA ASP A 96 14.91 39.93 7.70
C ASP A 96 13.97 38.72 7.58
N ILE A 97 14.56 37.54 7.34
CA ILE A 97 13.88 36.25 7.45
C ILE A 97 14.47 35.52 8.67
N ASN A 98 13.61 35.19 9.61
CA ASN A 98 13.95 34.47 10.82
C ASN A 98 13.66 32.98 10.64
N ILE A 99 14.69 32.13 10.69
CA ILE A 99 14.50 30.68 10.63
C ILE A 99 13.89 30.17 11.93
N THR A 100 12.75 29.49 11.81
CA THR A 100 11.98 28.86 12.90
C THR A 100 12.37 27.39 13.04
N PHE A 101 12.31 26.63 11.94
CA PHE A 101 12.70 25.23 11.89
C PHE A 101 13.84 25.06 10.87
N PRO A 102 15.09 24.94 11.32
CA PRO A 102 16.23 24.72 10.42
C PRO A 102 16.13 23.42 9.64
N ASN A 103 15.60 22.36 10.24
CA ASN A 103 15.25 21.12 9.58
C ASN A 103 13.82 20.75 10.00
N ALA A 104 12.89 20.82 9.06
CA ALA A 104 11.46 20.59 9.28
C ALA A 104 11.09 19.10 9.30
N SER A 105 12.05 18.21 9.58
CA SER A 105 11.87 16.78 9.42
C SER A 105 11.70 15.94 10.69
N LEU A 106 10.88 14.90 10.57
CA LEU A 106 10.57 13.89 11.57
C LEU A 106 11.76 12.92 11.77
N PRO A 107 11.83 12.25 12.94
CA PRO A 107 12.72 11.12 13.17
C PRO A 107 12.48 10.02 12.13
N GLY A 108 13.55 9.57 11.46
CA GLY A 108 13.49 8.59 10.39
C GLY A 108 13.51 9.20 8.98
N SER A 109 13.12 10.46 8.84
CA SER A 109 13.13 11.22 7.58
C SER A 109 14.36 12.11 7.41
N GLY A 110 15.32 12.06 8.35
CA GLY A 110 16.53 12.89 8.32
C GLY A 110 16.49 14.09 9.26
N GLY A 111 15.44 14.24 10.08
CA GLY A 111 15.37 15.26 11.13
C GLY A 111 15.09 14.71 12.52
N ALA A 112 14.71 15.60 13.43
CA ALA A 112 14.45 15.29 14.83
C ALA A 112 13.25 16.05 15.43
N LEU A 113 12.51 16.82 14.62
CA LEU A 113 11.30 17.51 15.09
C LEU A 113 10.24 16.50 15.52
N LYS A 114 9.50 16.82 16.57
CA LYS A 114 8.39 16.02 17.04
C LYS A 114 7.10 16.81 16.88
N SER A 115 6.03 16.13 16.50
CA SER A 115 4.69 16.73 16.54
C SER A 115 4.45 17.34 17.92
N GLY A 116 4.07 18.62 17.98
CA GLY A 116 3.95 19.38 19.22
C GLY A 116 5.16 20.24 19.60
N ASP A 117 6.29 20.14 18.89
CA ASP A 117 7.45 21.01 19.09
C ASP A 117 7.05 22.48 18.80
N LYS A 118 7.09 23.30 19.85
CA LYS A 118 6.59 24.67 19.85
C LYS A 118 7.70 25.69 20.00
N VAL A 119 7.67 26.73 19.17
CA VAL A 119 8.62 27.86 19.18
C VAL A 119 7.85 29.17 19.34
N LYS A 120 8.33 30.05 20.21
CA LYS A 120 7.86 31.44 20.26
C LYS A 120 8.53 32.23 19.14
N LEU A 121 7.75 32.79 18.22
CA LEU A 121 8.25 33.64 17.14
C LEU A 121 8.68 35.01 17.67
N GLY A 122 7.89 35.60 18.57
CA GLY A 122 8.15 36.92 19.10
C GLY A 122 6.94 37.54 19.79
N ARG A 123 7.05 38.84 20.07
CA ARG A 123 5.96 39.70 20.54
C ARG A 123 5.75 40.81 19.51
N PHE A 124 4.53 40.97 19.03
CA PHE A 124 4.21 41.83 17.90
C PHE A 124 3.10 42.82 18.25
N GLU A 125 3.23 44.06 17.78
CA GLU A 125 2.22 45.11 17.92
C GLU A 125 1.09 44.92 16.90
N ALA A 126 -0.09 45.49 17.21
CA ALA A 126 -1.20 45.56 16.26
C ALA A 126 -0.78 46.27 14.96
N GLY A 127 -1.28 45.77 13.81
CA GLY A 127 -0.89 46.25 12.48
C GLY A 127 0.40 45.65 11.94
N THR A 128 0.88 44.55 12.54
CA THR A 128 1.97 43.72 12.01
C THR A 128 1.40 42.48 11.35
N SER A 129 1.87 42.12 10.16
CA SER A 129 1.59 40.82 9.53
C SER A 129 2.84 39.94 9.58
N ILE A 130 2.63 38.63 9.74
CA ILE A 130 3.67 37.61 9.75
C ILE A 130 3.46 36.70 8.55
N GLY A 131 4.38 36.76 7.59
CA GLY A 131 4.42 35.85 6.46
C GLY A 131 5.42 34.73 6.67
N PHE A 132 5.10 33.55 6.14
CA PHE A 132 5.97 32.37 6.19
C PHE A 132 6.70 32.14 4.87
N VAL A 133 7.85 31.47 4.96
CA VAL A 133 8.64 31.06 3.80
C VAL A 133 9.21 29.67 4.04
N LEU A 134 8.97 28.77 3.11
CA LEU A 134 9.59 27.46 3.04
C LEU A 134 10.85 27.54 2.17
N PHE A 135 11.96 27.03 2.68
CA PHE A 135 13.20 26.84 1.91
C PHE A 135 13.30 25.37 1.53
N GLN A 136 13.15 25.09 0.23
CA GLN A 136 13.10 23.73 -0.29
C GLN A 136 14.44 23.01 -0.11
N ASN A 137 14.41 21.84 0.52
CA ASN A 137 15.56 20.96 0.73
C ASN A 137 16.82 21.70 1.23
N ALA A 138 16.64 22.69 2.10
CA ALA A 138 17.67 23.65 2.43
C ALA A 138 18.60 23.17 3.55
N TRP A 139 18.22 22.14 4.31
CA TRP A 139 19.06 21.60 5.37
C TRP A 139 20.18 20.70 4.81
N ASN A 140 21.43 21.04 5.12
CA ASN A 140 22.62 20.33 4.62
C ASN A 140 23.37 19.52 5.71
N SER A 141 22.66 19.11 6.77
CA SER A 141 23.22 18.45 7.97
C SER A 141 24.07 19.35 8.89
N LYS A 142 24.17 20.65 8.60
CA LYS A 142 24.91 21.60 9.44
C LYS A 142 24.24 22.97 9.56
N SER A 143 23.68 23.46 8.46
CA SER A 143 23.05 24.77 8.38
C SER A 143 21.96 24.79 7.31
N VAL A 144 21.13 25.83 7.37
CA VAL A 144 20.17 26.14 6.30
C VAL A 144 20.90 26.81 5.14
N ASN A 145 20.76 26.27 3.92
CA ASN A 145 21.15 26.93 2.69
C ASN A 145 20.11 28.00 2.33
N THR A 146 20.35 29.24 2.75
CA THR A 146 19.43 30.37 2.50
C THR A 146 19.36 30.79 1.02
N SER A 147 20.22 30.25 0.15
CA SER A 147 20.17 30.46 -1.30
C SER A 147 19.34 29.40 -2.04
N ALA A 148 18.80 28.39 -1.33
CA ALA A 148 17.90 27.41 -1.92
C ALA A 148 16.61 28.06 -2.49
N ASN A 149 15.87 27.29 -3.27
CA ASN A 149 14.53 27.66 -3.73
C ASN A 149 13.63 27.98 -2.53
N LYS A 150 12.74 28.97 -2.70
CA LYS A 150 11.88 29.47 -1.64
C LYS A 150 10.46 29.62 -2.14
N TYR A 151 9.53 29.29 -1.27
CA TYR A 151 8.11 29.47 -1.50
C TYR A 151 7.55 30.31 -0.35
N PHE A 152 7.01 31.47 -0.68
CA PHE A 152 6.49 32.46 0.26
C PHE A 152 4.97 32.32 0.40
N ALA A 153 4.44 32.65 1.58
CA ALA A 153 2.99 32.75 1.79
C ALA A 153 2.34 33.86 0.93
N ASP A 154 3.07 34.95 0.68
CA ASP A 154 2.64 36.03 -0.21
C ASP A 154 2.83 35.62 -1.69
N ASP A 155 1.72 35.32 -2.38
CA ASP A 155 1.69 34.80 -3.76
C ASP A 155 2.54 35.65 -4.74
N ASN A 156 2.54 36.97 -4.60
CA ASN A 156 3.27 37.87 -5.50
C ASN A 156 4.79 37.76 -5.41
N LEU A 157 5.32 37.09 -4.39
CA LEU A 157 6.75 36.85 -4.21
C LEU A 157 7.23 35.55 -4.89
N ASN A 158 6.30 34.69 -5.31
CA ASN A 158 6.59 33.41 -5.94
C ASN A 158 6.68 33.55 -7.47
N ASN A 159 7.60 32.79 -8.06
CA ASN A 159 8.03 32.95 -9.46
C ASN A 159 7.46 31.86 -10.38
N GLU A 160 6.20 31.49 -10.16
CA GLU A 160 5.41 30.63 -11.03
C GLU A 160 4.49 31.44 -11.97
N LYS A 161 3.86 30.74 -12.94
CA LYS A 161 2.73 31.30 -13.70
C LYS A 161 1.56 31.66 -12.78
N ASP A 162 0.77 32.65 -13.21
CA ASP A 162 -0.45 33.04 -12.50
C ASP A 162 -1.39 31.82 -12.32
N GLY A 163 -1.97 31.68 -11.13
CA GLY A 163 -2.75 30.52 -10.69
C GLY A 163 -1.95 29.44 -9.94
N TYR A 164 -0.62 29.45 -10.04
CA TYR A 164 0.26 28.48 -9.36
C TYR A 164 1.14 29.08 -8.27
N LYS A 165 1.15 30.40 -8.15
CA LYS A 165 1.98 31.15 -7.19
C LYS A 165 1.65 30.90 -5.71
N ARG A 166 0.52 30.28 -5.39
CA ARG A 166 0.14 29.99 -4.00
C ARG A 166 0.79 28.70 -3.54
N HIS A 167 1.61 28.76 -2.50
CA HIS A 167 2.25 27.60 -1.89
C HIS A 167 1.83 27.36 -0.45
N THR A 168 0.91 28.19 0.06
CA THR A 168 0.48 28.16 1.44
C THR A 168 -1.03 28.24 1.50
N VAL A 169 -1.61 27.49 2.43
CA VAL A 169 -2.99 27.69 2.90
C VAL A 169 -2.95 28.01 4.38
N LEU A 170 -3.83 28.91 4.82
CA LEU A 170 -4.02 29.28 6.22
C LEU A 170 -5.47 28.99 6.58
N LEU A 171 -5.69 28.10 7.56
CA LEU A 171 -7.02 27.68 7.98
C LEU A 171 -7.23 27.95 9.47
N TYR A 172 -8.41 28.43 9.87
CA TYR A 172 -8.73 28.68 11.26
C TYR A 172 -9.52 27.53 11.88
N ASP A 173 -9.02 27.01 13.00
CA ASP A 173 -9.72 26.04 13.83
C ASP A 173 -10.40 26.76 15.00
N ASP A 174 -11.72 26.93 14.89
CA ASP A 174 -12.55 27.59 15.89
C ASP A 174 -12.63 26.83 17.21
N LYS A 175 -12.39 25.51 17.20
CA LYS A 175 -12.49 24.63 18.35
C LYS A 175 -11.18 24.60 19.14
N ASN A 176 -10.05 24.42 18.44
CA ASN A 176 -8.72 24.38 19.05
C ASN A 176 -8.06 25.77 19.17
N LYS A 177 -8.69 26.82 18.61
CA LYS A 177 -8.24 28.22 18.68
C LYS A 177 -6.83 28.42 18.13
N LEU A 178 -6.60 27.88 16.93
CA LEU A 178 -5.31 27.90 16.25
C LEU A 178 -5.49 28.18 14.75
N PHE A 179 -4.40 28.57 14.10
CA PHE A 179 -4.32 28.78 12.66
C PHE A 179 -3.41 27.72 12.06
N LEU A 180 -3.98 26.74 11.37
CA LEU A 180 -3.24 25.72 10.64
C LEU A 180 -2.62 26.32 9.38
N VAL A 181 -1.37 25.98 9.11
CA VAL A 181 -0.63 26.36 7.92
C VAL A 181 -0.15 25.09 7.23
N GLY A 182 -0.53 24.93 5.97
CA GLY A 182 -0.03 23.89 5.08
C GLY A 182 0.80 24.49 3.95
N PHE A 183 1.91 23.84 3.62
CA PHE A 183 2.80 24.24 2.54
C PHE A 183 2.90 23.17 1.47
N GLU A 184 3.00 23.62 0.22
CA GLU A 184 3.50 22.83 -0.90
C GLU A 184 4.99 23.18 -1.12
N ASP A 185 5.86 22.16 -1.09
CA ASP A 185 7.31 22.32 -1.15
C ASP A 185 7.89 22.24 -2.57
N GLN A 186 7.07 21.93 -3.57
CA GLN A 186 7.49 21.86 -4.97
C GLN A 186 6.86 22.95 -5.82
N GLN A 187 7.55 23.32 -6.88
CA GLN A 187 7.05 24.25 -7.89
C GLN A 187 5.77 23.69 -8.53
N ARG A 188 4.67 24.43 -8.41
CA ARG A 188 3.32 23.92 -8.72
C ARG A 188 2.95 23.88 -10.20
N ASP A 189 3.63 24.67 -11.04
CA ASP A 189 3.34 24.77 -12.48
C ASP A 189 4.14 23.79 -13.36
N ASN A 190 4.70 22.75 -12.73
CA ASN A 190 5.37 21.61 -13.38
C ASN A 190 4.70 20.27 -12.97
N ASN A 191 5.14 19.15 -13.56
CA ASN A 191 4.55 17.83 -13.32
C ASN A 191 5.07 17.12 -12.03
N GLY A 192 5.80 17.80 -11.15
CA GLY A 192 6.40 17.23 -9.94
C GLY A 192 5.51 17.34 -8.70
N SER A 193 4.80 18.46 -8.57
CA SER A 193 3.95 18.78 -7.41
C SER A 193 2.65 17.97 -7.42
N ASP A 194 2.31 17.34 -6.29
CA ASP A 194 1.00 16.72 -6.06
C ASP A 194 -0.07 17.74 -5.63
N ASN A 195 0.33 18.96 -5.30
CA ASN A 195 -0.53 20.11 -5.03
C ASN A 195 -1.47 19.89 -3.83
N ASP A 196 -1.11 19.05 -2.86
CA ASP A 196 -1.95 18.76 -1.69
C ASP A 196 -1.63 19.63 -0.45
N PHE A 197 -0.53 20.40 -0.51
CA PHE A 197 -0.14 21.41 0.49
C PHE A 197 0.09 20.84 1.89
N ASN A 198 0.45 19.56 2.00
CA ASN A 198 0.74 18.92 3.28
C ASN A 198 2.24 18.58 3.49
N ASP A 199 3.12 19.01 2.57
CA ASP A 199 4.56 18.79 2.62
C ASP A 199 5.19 19.30 3.92
N LEU A 200 4.68 20.41 4.44
CA LEU A 200 4.98 20.90 5.78
C LEU A 200 3.72 21.46 6.44
N MET A 201 3.38 20.89 7.59
CA MET A 201 2.22 21.25 8.40
C MET A 201 2.65 21.77 9.77
N PHE A 202 2.16 22.96 10.12
CA PHE A 202 2.31 23.53 11.45
C PHE A 202 1.09 24.39 11.78
N TYR A 203 0.93 24.82 13.03
CA TYR A 203 -0.07 25.82 13.36
C TYR A 203 0.50 26.97 14.19
N ALA A 204 -0.14 28.12 14.07
CA ALA A 204 0.16 29.30 14.87
C ALA A 204 -0.89 29.53 15.97
N THR A 205 -0.44 30.03 17.11
CA THR A 205 -1.28 30.48 18.23
C THR A 205 -0.78 31.82 18.75
N SER A 206 -1.64 32.59 19.41
CA SER A 206 -1.28 33.86 20.03
C SER A 206 -1.75 33.97 21.48
N ASN A 207 -1.13 34.88 22.23
CA ASN A 207 -1.59 35.30 23.55
C ASN A 207 -1.65 36.83 23.62
N PRO A 208 -2.84 37.45 23.71
CA PRO A 208 -4.15 36.82 23.83
C PRO A 208 -4.58 36.10 22.54
N VAL A 209 -5.42 35.06 22.67
CA VAL A 209 -5.82 34.15 21.56
C VAL A 209 -6.48 34.87 20.37
N GLU A 210 -7.23 35.94 20.65
CA GLU A 210 -7.96 36.72 19.64
C GLU A 210 -7.07 37.79 18.95
N ALA A 211 -5.76 37.76 19.15
CA ALA A 211 -4.85 38.80 18.62
C ALA A 211 -4.47 38.63 17.14
N ILE A 212 -4.87 37.52 16.52
CA ILE A 212 -4.70 37.28 15.08
C ILE A 212 -6.08 37.42 14.43
N SER A 213 -6.17 38.15 13.32
CA SER A 213 -7.42 38.33 12.57
C SER A 213 -7.94 37.02 11.99
N HIS A 214 -9.26 36.84 11.99
CA HIS A 214 -9.96 35.77 11.26
C HIS A 214 -10.52 36.25 9.92
N GLU A 215 -10.33 37.54 9.59
CA GLU A 215 -10.83 38.12 8.34
C GLU A 215 -10.19 37.41 7.15
N ASP A 216 -11.06 36.93 6.25
CA ASP A 216 -10.71 36.18 5.04
C ASP A 216 -9.87 34.90 5.24
N VAL A 217 -9.82 34.37 6.46
CA VAL A 217 -9.21 33.06 6.75
C VAL A 217 -10.27 31.96 6.61
N ASN A 218 -10.04 30.99 5.72
CA ASN A 218 -10.95 29.85 5.57
C ASN A 218 -11.01 29.01 6.86
N PRO A 219 -12.17 28.44 7.21
CA PRO A 219 -12.24 27.50 8.34
C PRO A 219 -11.55 26.18 7.99
N ILE A 220 -11.04 25.48 9.00
CA ILE A 220 -10.67 24.07 8.86
C ILE A 220 -11.93 23.20 8.69
N ASP A 221 -11.80 22.14 7.90
CA ASP A 221 -12.86 21.17 7.66
C ASP A 221 -12.98 20.23 8.86
N LYS A 222 -14.21 19.75 9.08
CA LYS A 222 -14.52 18.75 10.10
C LYS A 222 -14.77 17.42 9.38
N PRO A 223 -14.19 16.31 9.86
CA PRO A 223 -14.34 15.01 9.20
C PRO A 223 -15.82 14.64 9.11
N VAL A 224 -16.22 14.20 7.93
CA VAL A 224 -17.50 13.52 7.73
C VAL A 224 -17.23 12.02 7.85
N ASP A 225 -18.05 11.35 8.66
CA ASP A 225 -18.06 9.91 8.86
C ASP A 225 -19.54 9.52 8.81
N ALA A 226 -20.01 9.22 7.59
CA ALA A 226 -21.42 9.11 7.30
C ALA A 226 -22.06 7.85 7.91
N ASP A 227 -21.31 6.77 8.09
CA ASP A 227 -21.79 5.53 8.70
C ASP A 227 -21.34 5.30 10.15
N LYS A 228 -20.46 6.18 10.67
CA LYS A 228 -20.00 6.22 12.06
C LYS A 228 -19.17 5.03 12.46
N ASP A 229 -18.42 4.46 11.53
CA ASP A 229 -17.49 3.37 11.81
C ASP A 229 -16.14 3.83 12.38
N GLY A 230 -15.91 5.15 12.40
CA GLY A 230 -14.71 5.81 12.89
C GLY A 230 -13.68 6.15 11.82
N VAL A 231 -14.00 5.93 10.53
CA VAL A 231 -13.17 6.31 9.39
C VAL A 231 -13.83 7.49 8.67
N ASN A 232 -13.03 8.50 8.34
CA ASN A 232 -13.53 9.64 7.57
C ASN A 232 -13.84 9.20 6.12
N ASP A 233 -14.97 9.66 5.57
CA ASP A 233 -15.46 9.41 4.21
C ASP A 233 -14.37 9.56 3.13
N THR A 234 -13.40 10.45 3.31
CA THR A 234 -12.27 10.65 2.39
C THR A 234 -11.36 9.41 2.28
N TYR A 235 -11.21 8.66 3.36
CA TYR A 235 -10.37 7.46 3.47
C TYR A 235 -11.17 6.16 3.48
N ASP A 236 -12.47 6.25 3.71
CA ASP A 236 -13.37 5.13 3.69
C ASP A 236 -13.73 4.73 2.25
N LYS A 237 -13.48 3.46 1.90
CA LYS A 237 -13.89 2.89 0.60
C LYS A 237 -15.37 2.54 0.54
N PHE A 238 -16.05 2.54 1.68
CA PHE A 238 -17.43 2.19 1.89
C PHE A 238 -18.12 3.17 2.86
N PRO A 239 -18.16 4.49 2.57
CA PRO A 239 -18.61 5.56 3.48
C PRO A 239 -20.08 5.50 3.94
N THR A 240 -20.80 4.44 3.60
CA THR A 240 -22.21 4.23 3.96
C THR A 240 -22.47 2.81 4.50
N ASP A 241 -21.43 1.99 4.68
CA ASP A 241 -21.51 0.62 5.21
C ASP A 241 -20.55 0.45 6.39
N PRO A 242 -21.02 0.55 7.64
CA PRO A 242 -20.17 0.61 8.82
C PRO A 242 -19.49 -0.72 9.15
N THR A 243 -19.65 -1.74 8.30
CA THR A 243 -19.00 -3.04 8.42
C THR A 243 -17.76 -3.16 7.53
N ARG A 244 -17.51 -2.18 6.66
CA ARG A 244 -16.42 -2.17 5.68
C ARG A 244 -15.81 -0.77 5.65
N ALA A 245 -14.49 -0.69 5.51
CA ALA A 245 -13.75 0.57 5.46
C ALA A 245 -12.62 0.53 4.41
N TYR A 246 -11.93 -0.60 4.31
CA TYR A 246 -10.69 -0.70 3.53
C TYR A 246 -10.72 -1.84 2.52
N ILE A 247 -9.95 -1.68 1.44
CA ILE A 247 -9.69 -2.71 0.45
C ILE A 247 -8.17 -2.94 0.39
N ASN A 248 -7.74 -4.19 0.55
CA ASN A 248 -6.36 -4.60 0.37
C ASN A 248 -6.27 -5.65 -0.74
N TYR A 249 -5.14 -5.67 -1.43
CA TYR A 249 -4.90 -6.59 -2.53
C TYR A 249 -3.62 -7.41 -2.33
N TYR A 250 -3.58 -8.60 -2.91
CA TYR A 250 -2.35 -9.38 -3.05
C TYR A 250 -2.30 -10.05 -4.44
N PRO A 251 -1.18 -9.95 -5.18
CA PRO A 251 0.05 -9.24 -4.82
C PRO A 251 -0.07 -7.71 -4.95
N ALA A 252 -0.95 -7.20 -5.81
CA ALA A 252 -1.35 -5.80 -5.90
C ALA A 252 -2.72 -5.72 -6.60
N GLU A 253 -3.32 -4.53 -6.66
CA GLU A 253 -4.63 -4.31 -7.30
C GLU A 253 -4.64 -4.76 -8.77
N ASP A 254 -3.58 -4.47 -9.50
CA ASP A 254 -3.45 -4.69 -10.94
C ASP A 254 -2.43 -5.79 -11.32
N LYS A 255 -1.92 -6.54 -10.34
CA LYS A 255 -0.91 -7.60 -10.55
C LYS A 255 -1.43 -8.98 -10.16
N TRP A 256 -0.91 -9.98 -10.86
CA TRP A 256 -1.19 -11.39 -10.61
C TRP A 256 0.06 -12.10 -10.11
N GLY A 257 -0.12 -12.95 -9.10
CA GLY A 257 0.84 -14.00 -8.80
C GLY A 257 0.65 -15.19 -9.75
N THR A 258 1.62 -16.08 -9.83
CA THR A 258 1.52 -17.32 -10.61
C THR A 258 1.74 -18.53 -9.71
N LEU A 259 0.89 -19.54 -9.85
CA LEU A 259 1.09 -20.89 -9.36
C LEU A 259 1.25 -21.83 -10.54
N ASN A 260 2.15 -22.79 -10.42
CA ASN A 260 2.31 -23.85 -11.40
C ASN A 260 2.59 -25.19 -10.73
N PHE A 261 2.15 -26.27 -11.37
CA PHE A 261 2.12 -27.62 -10.81
C PHE A 261 2.56 -28.66 -11.83
N GLU A 262 3.12 -29.76 -11.32
CA GLU A 262 3.15 -31.08 -11.95
C GLU A 262 1.96 -31.92 -11.46
N ASP A 263 1.38 -32.75 -12.31
CA ASP A 263 0.20 -33.57 -12.00
C ASP A 263 0.49 -35.05 -11.76
N LEU A 264 1.71 -35.50 -12.08
CA LEU A 264 2.12 -36.90 -11.98
C LEU A 264 2.61 -37.33 -10.61
N TRP A 265 2.66 -36.41 -9.63
CA TRP A 265 3.03 -36.73 -8.25
C TRP A 265 2.28 -37.99 -7.75
N PRO A 266 2.98 -38.95 -7.13
CA PRO A 266 4.36 -38.86 -6.63
C PRO A 266 5.47 -39.14 -7.66
N SER A 267 5.12 -39.38 -8.92
CA SER A 267 6.09 -39.58 -10.01
C SER A 267 6.62 -38.26 -10.59
N GLU A 268 7.82 -38.29 -11.18
CA GLU A 268 8.50 -37.08 -11.69
C GLU A 268 7.94 -36.53 -13.02
N GLY A 269 7.45 -37.35 -13.94
CA GLY A 269 6.97 -36.87 -15.25
C GLY A 269 8.10 -36.35 -16.16
N ASP A 270 7.75 -35.45 -17.08
CA ASP A 270 8.71 -34.73 -17.94
C ASP A 270 9.18 -33.39 -17.33
N TYR A 271 8.55 -32.97 -16.25
CA TYR A 271 9.01 -31.93 -15.33
C TYR A 271 9.17 -30.55 -16.00
N ASP A 272 8.25 -30.22 -16.90
CA ASP A 272 8.15 -28.92 -17.58
C ASP A 272 7.32 -27.89 -16.78
N VAL A 273 6.71 -28.34 -15.68
CA VAL A 273 5.94 -27.63 -14.65
C VAL A 273 4.81 -26.79 -15.22
N ASN A 274 4.20 -27.26 -16.30
CA ASN A 274 3.10 -26.58 -16.97
C ASN A 274 1.77 -27.38 -16.97
N ASP A 275 1.71 -28.55 -16.31
CA ASP A 275 0.51 -29.39 -16.22
C ASP A 275 -0.73 -28.61 -15.75
N LEU A 276 -0.52 -27.67 -14.83
CA LEU A 276 -1.43 -26.58 -14.55
C LEU A 276 -0.64 -25.31 -14.23
N VAL A 277 -0.88 -24.24 -14.99
CA VAL A 277 -0.37 -22.89 -14.68
C VAL A 277 -1.56 -21.97 -14.50
N LEU A 278 -1.63 -21.25 -13.39
CA LEU A 278 -2.67 -20.25 -13.15
C LEU A 278 -2.11 -18.96 -12.57
N GLY A 279 -2.72 -17.85 -12.96
CA GLY A 279 -2.63 -16.60 -12.23
C GLY A 279 -3.55 -16.63 -11.02
N TYR A 280 -3.12 -16.02 -9.91
CA TYR A 280 -4.01 -15.75 -8.77
C TYR A 280 -3.89 -14.31 -8.27
N ARG A 281 -4.98 -13.80 -7.69
CA ARG A 281 -5.04 -12.51 -7.00
C ARG A 281 -6.08 -12.58 -5.89
N TYR A 282 -5.79 -11.94 -4.77
CA TYR A 282 -6.71 -11.83 -3.64
C TYR A 282 -7.10 -10.38 -3.39
N THR A 283 -8.37 -10.17 -3.05
CA THR A 283 -8.91 -8.91 -2.56
C THR A 283 -9.49 -9.13 -1.18
N TYR A 284 -9.14 -8.29 -0.21
CA TYR A 284 -9.62 -8.35 1.17
C TYR A 284 -10.43 -7.10 1.47
N ILE A 285 -11.67 -7.27 1.90
CA ILE A 285 -12.50 -6.18 2.40
C ILE A 285 -12.40 -6.20 3.91
N LYS A 286 -12.03 -5.07 4.49
CA LYS A 286 -11.79 -4.94 5.93
C LYS A 286 -12.68 -3.89 6.54
N ASN A 287 -12.99 -4.03 7.83
CA ASN A 287 -13.67 -3.01 8.62
C ASN A 287 -12.69 -1.94 9.15
N ALA A 288 -13.22 -0.91 9.83
CA ALA A 288 -12.44 0.16 10.47
C ALA A 288 -11.37 -0.34 11.47
N GLN A 289 -11.53 -1.54 12.03
CA GLN A 289 -10.53 -2.16 12.92
C GLN A 289 -9.48 -2.99 12.17
N ASN A 290 -9.40 -2.85 10.84
CA ASN A 290 -8.45 -3.54 9.96
C ASN A 290 -8.59 -5.08 9.99
N LYS A 291 -9.79 -5.58 10.31
CA LYS A 291 -10.14 -7.01 10.27
C LYS A 291 -10.91 -7.34 9.01
N THR A 292 -10.63 -8.50 8.40
CA THR A 292 -11.22 -8.91 7.12
C THR A 292 -12.62 -9.47 7.32
N VAL A 293 -13.62 -8.86 6.68
CA VAL A 293 -15.04 -9.26 6.73
C VAL A 293 -15.46 -10.16 5.57
N GLU A 294 -14.86 -9.93 4.40
CA GLU A 294 -14.99 -10.80 3.24
C GLU A 294 -13.70 -10.76 2.41
N MET A 295 -13.48 -11.78 1.60
CA MET A 295 -12.37 -11.82 0.66
C MET A 295 -12.77 -12.47 -0.66
N TYR A 296 -12.03 -12.10 -1.70
CA TYR A 296 -12.17 -12.64 -3.04
C TYR A 296 -10.85 -13.32 -3.45
N GLY A 297 -10.95 -14.48 -4.09
CA GLY A 297 -9.84 -15.17 -4.72
C GLY A 297 -10.13 -15.36 -6.20
N ASP A 298 -9.38 -14.68 -7.06
CA ASP A 298 -9.45 -14.86 -8.51
C ASP A 298 -8.40 -15.88 -8.95
N TYR A 299 -8.79 -16.87 -9.73
CA TYR A 299 -7.88 -17.90 -10.27
C TYR A 299 -8.08 -18.05 -11.78
N ALA A 300 -7.13 -17.49 -12.54
CA ALA A 300 -7.16 -17.47 -14.01
C ALA A 300 -6.20 -18.52 -14.58
N VAL A 301 -6.71 -19.62 -15.11
CA VAL A 301 -5.86 -20.67 -15.69
C VAL A 301 -5.21 -20.17 -16.98
N ARG A 302 -3.87 -20.19 -17.01
CA ARG A 302 -3.03 -19.72 -18.12
C ARG A 302 -2.62 -20.87 -19.04
N ALA A 303 -2.42 -22.07 -18.51
CA ALA A 303 -2.06 -23.26 -19.26
C ALA A 303 -2.52 -24.54 -18.58
N VAL A 304 -2.68 -25.59 -19.39
CA VAL A 304 -2.94 -26.96 -18.98
C VAL A 304 -2.05 -27.86 -19.84
N GLY A 305 -0.89 -28.28 -19.35
CA GLY A 305 0.01 -29.24 -20.01
C GLY A 305 -0.36 -30.71 -19.81
N ALA A 306 -1.45 -30.97 -19.09
CA ALA A 306 -1.85 -32.31 -18.70
C ALA A 306 -2.78 -32.99 -19.71
N THR A 307 -2.67 -34.33 -19.83
CA THR A 307 -3.76 -35.16 -20.38
C THR A 307 -4.86 -35.43 -19.37
N PHE A 308 -4.54 -35.35 -18.08
CA PHE A 308 -5.52 -35.51 -17.01
C PHE A 308 -6.36 -34.25 -16.82
N LEU A 309 -7.60 -34.45 -16.39
CA LEU A 309 -8.47 -33.36 -15.98
C LEU A 309 -8.18 -33.08 -14.51
N ASN A 310 -7.43 -32.02 -14.25
CA ASN A 310 -7.02 -31.67 -12.89
C ASN A 310 -8.00 -30.69 -12.25
N GLY A 311 -8.15 -30.77 -10.93
CA GLY A 311 -8.80 -29.77 -10.11
C GLY A 311 -7.78 -28.86 -9.43
N PHE A 312 -8.25 -27.79 -8.82
CA PHE A 312 -7.44 -26.89 -8.02
C PHE A 312 -8.20 -26.53 -6.73
N GLY A 313 -7.48 -26.55 -5.61
CA GLY A 313 -8.01 -26.21 -4.31
C GLY A 313 -7.08 -25.30 -3.53
N VAL A 314 -7.63 -24.61 -2.53
CA VAL A 314 -6.86 -23.80 -1.58
C VAL A 314 -7.37 -24.12 -0.18
N GLN A 315 -6.45 -24.53 0.68
CA GLN A 315 -6.70 -24.62 2.12
C GLN A 315 -6.26 -23.32 2.78
N PHE A 316 -7.15 -22.76 3.60
CA PHE A 316 -6.91 -21.58 4.41
C PHE A 316 -6.57 -21.98 5.86
N PRO A 317 -5.89 -21.12 6.64
CA PRO A 317 -5.48 -21.45 8.01
C PRO A 317 -6.63 -21.39 9.03
N PHE A 318 -7.77 -20.78 8.67
CA PHE A 318 -8.96 -20.67 9.52
C PHE A 318 -9.89 -21.88 9.38
N SER A 319 -10.72 -22.11 10.40
CA SER A 319 -11.69 -23.22 10.40
C SER A 319 -12.81 -22.99 9.39
N ASN A 320 -13.34 -24.06 8.80
CA ASN A 320 -14.52 -23.98 7.96
C ASN A 320 -15.75 -23.39 8.67
N SER A 321 -15.81 -23.47 10.00
CA SER A 321 -16.88 -22.91 10.83
C SER A 321 -16.86 -21.39 10.95
N GLN A 322 -15.72 -20.76 10.62
CA GLN A 322 -15.60 -19.30 10.57
C GLN A 322 -16.15 -18.71 9.26
N VAL A 323 -16.38 -19.54 8.25
CA VAL A 323 -16.90 -19.14 6.95
C VAL A 323 -18.43 -19.13 6.97
N ALA A 324 -19.02 -17.98 6.65
CA ALA A 324 -20.46 -17.83 6.48
C ALA A 324 -20.93 -18.36 5.13
N LYS A 325 -20.19 -18.04 4.06
CA LYS A 325 -20.57 -18.40 2.69
C LYS A 325 -19.37 -18.39 1.75
N VAL A 326 -19.37 -19.34 0.83
CA VAL A 326 -18.51 -19.39 -0.36
C VAL A 326 -19.39 -19.42 -1.61
N SER A 327 -18.99 -18.72 -2.67
CA SER A 327 -19.62 -18.82 -3.99
C SER A 327 -18.62 -18.61 -5.13
N GLY A 328 -19.02 -18.95 -6.35
CA GLY A 328 -18.21 -18.78 -7.56
C GLY A 328 -17.38 -20.00 -7.98
N GLN A 329 -17.45 -21.08 -7.20
CA GLN A 329 -16.81 -22.35 -7.52
C GLN A 329 -17.39 -22.96 -8.82
N LYS A 330 -16.52 -23.52 -9.65
CA LYS A 330 -16.86 -24.17 -10.93
C LYS A 330 -16.68 -25.68 -10.81
N LEU A 331 -17.66 -26.36 -10.21
CA LEU A 331 -17.61 -27.79 -9.91
C LEU A 331 -18.43 -28.59 -10.93
N VAL A 332 -17.76 -29.26 -11.87
CA VAL A 332 -18.37 -30.04 -12.96
C VAL A 332 -17.96 -31.52 -12.96
N GLY A 333 -16.97 -31.91 -12.14
CA GLY A 333 -16.44 -33.27 -12.05
C GLY A 333 -17.23 -34.20 -11.12
N GLY A 334 -18.03 -33.64 -10.20
CA GLY A 334 -18.98 -34.40 -9.36
C GLY A 334 -18.36 -35.24 -8.23
N TYR A 335 -17.07 -35.08 -7.96
CA TYR A 335 -16.34 -35.81 -6.91
C TYR A 335 -16.06 -34.96 -5.65
N ILE A 336 -16.35 -33.66 -5.70
CA ILE A 336 -16.25 -32.74 -4.57
C ILE A 336 -17.58 -32.69 -3.82
N LYS A 337 -17.52 -32.75 -2.49
CA LYS A 337 -18.67 -32.54 -1.61
C LYS A 337 -18.48 -31.26 -0.82
N THR A 338 -19.49 -30.40 -0.79
CA THR A 338 -19.46 -29.13 -0.04
C THR A 338 -20.38 -29.17 1.18
N ASN A 339 -20.00 -28.41 2.20
CA ASN A 339 -20.87 -28.05 3.32
C ASN A 339 -21.92 -27.02 2.86
N GLY A 340 -22.92 -26.75 3.70
CA GLY A 340 -23.96 -25.75 3.40
C GLY A 340 -23.43 -24.32 3.22
N ASN A 341 -22.27 -23.99 3.80
CA ASN A 341 -21.60 -22.70 3.60
C ASN A 341 -20.66 -22.68 2.37
N GLY A 342 -20.57 -23.76 1.60
CA GLY A 342 -19.78 -23.86 0.37
C GLY A 342 -18.30 -24.27 0.55
N THR A 343 -17.77 -24.34 1.78
CA THR A 343 -16.46 -24.97 2.00
C THR A 343 -16.54 -26.46 1.69
N GLU A 344 -15.42 -27.09 1.37
CA GLU A 344 -15.37 -28.54 1.20
C GLU A 344 -15.69 -29.28 2.51
N ALA A 345 -16.48 -30.35 2.39
CA ALA A 345 -16.88 -31.19 3.51
C ALA A 345 -15.77 -32.16 3.93
N GLY A 346 -15.70 -32.49 5.23
CA GLY A 346 -14.72 -33.45 5.75
C GLY A 346 -13.33 -32.86 6.04
N GLN A 347 -13.24 -31.54 6.17
CA GLN A 347 -12.02 -30.79 6.47
C GLN A 347 -12.15 -30.09 7.83
N SER A 348 -11.08 -29.94 8.57
CA SER A 348 -11.01 -29.18 9.83
C SER A 348 -10.86 -27.68 9.55
N ASN A 349 -9.97 -27.37 8.60
CA ASN A 349 -9.77 -26.03 8.06
C ASN A 349 -10.69 -25.76 6.87
N ALA A 350 -10.88 -24.48 6.55
CA ALA A 350 -11.60 -24.10 5.35
C ALA A 350 -10.78 -24.52 4.12
N VAL A 351 -11.33 -25.45 3.33
CA VAL A 351 -10.81 -25.79 2.00
C VAL A 351 -11.86 -25.37 0.99
N ILE A 352 -11.42 -24.68 -0.05
CA ILE A 352 -12.27 -24.22 -1.13
C ILE A 352 -11.68 -24.74 -2.43
N ILE A 353 -12.54 -25.28 -3.29
CA ILE A 353 -12.16 -25.79 -4.61
C ILE A 353 -12.66 -24.79 -5.65
N PRO A 354 -11.82 -23.87 -6.18
CA PRO A 354 -12.25 -22.94 -7.21
C PRO A 354 -12.76 -23.62 -8.47
N PHE A 355 -12.13 -24.71 -8.89
CA PHE A 355 -12.61 -25.59 -9.96
C PHE A 355 -12.13 -27.02 -9.71
N ASP A 356 -12.99 -28.01 -9.96
CA ASP A 356 -12.66 -29.43 -9.76
C ASP A 356 -12.18 -30.12 -11.05
N ASN A 357 -12.26 -29.41 -12.18
CA ASN A 357 -11.92 -29.94 -13.48
C ASN A 357 -11.51 -28.78 -14.39
N THR A 358 -10.35 -28.87 -15.04
CA THR A 358 -9.86 -27.87 -16.00
C THR A 358 -10.84 -27.59 -17.14
N LYS A 359 -11.75 -28.52 -17.48
CA LYS A 359 -12.83 -28.27 -18.45
C LYS A 359 -13.87 -27.25 -17.99
N ALA A 360 -13.99 -27.00 -16.69
CA ALA A 360 -14.83 -25.93 -16.18
C ALA A 360 -14.29 -24.53 -16.58
N ILE A 361 -13.00 -24.46 -16.93
CA ILE A 361 -12.30 -23.25 -17.35
C ILE A 361 -12.09 -23.24 -18.87
N PHE A 362 -11.69 -24.37 -19.45
CA PHE A 362 -11.51 -24.59 -20.88
C PHE A 362 -12.40 -25.76 -21.36
N PRO A 363 -13.65 -25.51 -21.77
CA PRO A 363 -14.61 -26.57 -22.13
C PRO A 363 -14.13 -27.54 -23.21
N ASP A 364 -13.32 -27.07 -24.17
CA ASP A 364 -12.69 -27.89 -25.21
C ASP A 364 -11.82 -29.01 -24.62
N GLY A 365 -11.20 -28.76 -23.45
CA GLY A 365 -10.21 -29.63 -22.82
C GLY A 365 -8.94 -29.84 -23.67
N GLY A 366 -8.20 -30.88 -23.30
CA GLY A 366 -6.89 -31.19 -23.88
C GLY A 366 -5.79 -30.30 -23.32
N MET A 367 -4.59 -30.43 -23.89
CA MET A 367 -3.46 -29.57 -23.56
C MET A 367 -3.67 -28.17 -24.14
N ILE A 368 -3.61 -27.15 -23.30
CA ILE A 368 -3.90 -25.76 -23.62
C ILE A 368 -2.68 -24.89 -23.31
N ASN A 369 -2.28 -24.08 -24.30
CA ASN A 369 -1.22 -23.08 -24.18
C ASN A 369 0.15 -23.62 -23.77
N THR A 370 0.53 -24.85 -24.13
CA THR A 370 1.87 -25.40 -23.83
C THR A 370 2.70 -25.72 -25.08
N PHE A 371 2.06 -25.99 -26.23
CA PHE A 371 2.76 -26.25 -27.49
C PHE A 371 3.10 -24.97 -28.25
N ALA A 372 4.38 -24.82 -28.62
CA ALA A 372 4.84 -23.71 -29.44
C ALA A 372 4.11 -23.65 -30.80
N GLY A 373 3.68 -22.45 -31.19
CA GLY A 373 3.01 -22.20 -32.48
C GLY A 373 1.51 -22.55 -32.51
N ALA A 374 0.96 -23.15 -31.46
CA ALA A 374 -0.48 -23.30 -31.32
C ALA A 374 -1.15 -21.95 -31.05
N SER A 375 -2.38 -21.75 -31.52
CA SER A 375 -3.15 -20.55 -31.20
C SER A 375 -3.46 -20.50 -29.71
N LYS A 376 -3.11 -19.37 -29.08
CA LYS A 376 -3.38 -19.12 -27.66
C LYS A 376 -4.89 -19.12 -27.40
N LYS A 377 -5.32 -19.85 -26.39
CA LYS A 377 -6.70 -19.86 -25.90
C LYS A 377 -6.80 -19.09 -24.59
N THR A 378 -7.92 -18.40 -24.41
CA THR A 378 -8.27 -17.74 -23.14
C THR A 378 -9.40 -18.52 -22.49
N GLY A 379 -9.19 -18.91 -21.24
CA GLY A 379 -10.19 -19.61 -20.43
C GLY A 379 -10.98 -18.63 -19.59
N ASP A 380 -12.02 -19.12 -18.94
CA ASP A 380 -12.72 -18.35 -17.92
C ASP A 380 -11.86 -18.15 -16.65
N THR A 381 -12.26 -17.26 -15.75
CA THR A 381 -11.64 -17.10 -14.42
C THR A 381 -12.57 -17.64 -13.35
N ALA A 382 -12.03 -18.38 -12.38
CA ALA A 382 -12.78 -18.76 -11.19
C ALA A 382 -12.73 -17.61 -10.18
N HIS A 383 -13.84 -16.90 -10.03
CA HIS A 383 -14.00 -15.76 -9.12
C HIS A 383 -14.64 -16.23 -7.80
N ILE A 384 -13.83 -16.48 -6.78
CA ILE A 384 -14.31 -17.01 -5.51
C ILE A 384 -14.60 -15.88 -4.55
N TYR A 385 -15.81 -15.88 -4.01
CA TYR A 385 -16.21 -15.00 -2.91
C TYR A 385 -16.28 -15.78 -1.61
N ILE A 386 -15.75 -15.22 -0.53
CA ILE A 386 -15.75 -15.79 0.82
C ILE A 386 -16.23 -14.72 1.81
N ALA A 387 -17.32 -14.98 2.51
CA ALA A 387 -17.80 -14.17 3.63
C ALA A 387 -17.54 -14.88 4.95
N PHE A 388 -17.21 -14.13 6.01
CA PHE A 388 -16.96 -14.68 7.33
C PHE A 388 -18.13 -14.44 8.29
N ASN A 389 -18.33 -15.35 9.25
CA ASN A 389 -19.34 -15.19 10.30
C ASN A 389 -18.99 -14.02 11.24
N SER A 390 -17.69 -13.78 11.43
CA SER A 390 -17.12 -12.68 12.19
C SER A 390 -15.83 -12.21 11.49
N ALA A 391 -15.52 -10.92 11.59
CA ALA A 391 -14.32 -10.36 10.98
C ALA A 391 -13.04 -11.02 11.53
N LEU A 392 -12.15 -11.45 10.65
CA LEU A 392 -10.89 -12.12 11.00
C LEU A 392 -9.74 -11.11 11.13
N SER A 393 -8.94 -11.24 12.18
CA SER A 393 -7.66 -10.55 12.27
C SER A 393 -6.68 -11.03 11.20
N SER A 394 -5.60 -10.27 10.96
CA SER A 394 -4.53 -10.66 10.03
C SER A 394 -3.91 -12.01 10.39
N ASP A 395 -3.79 -12.33 11.69
CA ASP A 395 -3.21 -13.59 12.17
C ASP A 395 -4.14 -14.78 11.91
N GLU A 396 -5.45 -14.63 12.13
CA GLU A 396 -6.45 -15.67 11.85
C GLU A 396 -6.62 -15.90 10.35
N LEU A 397 -6.60 -14.83 9.55
CA LEU A 397 -6.68 -14.91 8.11
C LEU A 397 -5.44 -15.58 7.51
N GLY A 398 -4.26 -15.28 8.06
CA GLY A 398 -2.96 -15.67 7.52
C GLY A 398 -2.60 -14.90 6.24
N VAL A 399 -1.60 -15.41 5.52
CA VAL A 399 -1.01 -14.72 4.36
C VAL A 399 -1.08 -15.56 3.10
N ALA A 400 -1.32 -14.89 1.97
CA ALA A 400 -1.16 -15.46 0.64
C ALA A 400 0.29 -15.94 0.43
N PRO A 401 0.54 -17.02 -0.32
CA PRO A 401 -0.41 -17.71 -1.22
C PRO A 401 -1.35 -18.72 -0.53
N TYR A 402 -1.43 -18.75 0.81
CA TYR A 402 -2.12 -19.79 1.59
C TYR A 402 -1.55 -21.19 1.30
N ASN A 403 -2.37 -22.24 1.34
CA ASN A 403 -1.98 -23.60 0.99
C ASN A 403 -2.72 -24.06 -0.30
N PRO A 404 -2.27 -23.63 -1.49
CA PRO A 404 -2.85 -24.05 -2.75
C PRO A 404 -2.39 -25.46 -3.13
N PHE A 405 -3.25 -26.20 -3.83
CA PHE A 405 -2.94 -27.54 -4.30
C PHE A 405 -3.68 -27.91 -5.59
N LEU A 406 -3.04 -28.76 -6.39
CA LEU A 406 -3.66 -29.43 -7.53
C LEU A 406 -4.32 -30.73 -7.07
N ILE A 407 -5.49 -31.05 -7.60
CA ILE A 407 -6.14 -32.36 -7.47
C ILE A 407 -5.92 -33.14 -8.76
N SER A 408 -5.05 -34.14 -8.70
CA SER A 408 -4.65 -34.90 -9.89
C SER A 408 -5.72 -35.93 -10.28
N LYS A 409 -6.01 -36.02 -11.58
CA LYS A 409 -6.85 -37.10 -12.17
C LYS A 409 -8.29 -37.15 -11.65
N GLN A 410 -8.80 -36.06 -11.06
CA GLN A 410 -10.09 -36.03 -10.36
C GLN A 410 -10.18 -37.05 -9.21
N VAL A 411 -9.05 -37.53 -8.68
CA VAL A 411 -9.01 -38.41 -7.52
C VAL A 411 -8.82 -37.53 -6.30
N ARG A 412 -9.87 -37.33 -5.50
CA ARG A 412 -9.87 -36.32 -4.43
C ARG A 412 -8.60 -36.36 -3.58
N GLY A 413 -8.18 -37.50 -3.06
CA GLY A 413 -7.01 -37.58 -2.19
C GLY A 413 -5.65 -37.39 -2.87
N ASN A 414 -5.58 -37.27 -4.19
CA ASN A 414 -4.32 -37.04 -4.91
C ASN A 414 -4.04 -35.53 -4.98
N GLU A 415 -3.54 -34.99 -3.87
CA GLU A 415 -3.20 -33.57 -3.74
C GLU A 415 -1.72 -33.32 -3.99
N VAL A 416 -1.41 -32.29 -4.79
CA VAL A 416 -0.04 -31.82 -5.03
C VAL A 416 0.09 -30.40 -4.49
N HIS A 417 0.88 -30.21 -3.44
CA HIS A 417 1.04 -28.91 -2.79
C HIS A 417 2.43 -28.30 -3.04
N LEU A 418 2.60 -27.06 -2.58
CA LEU A 418 3.89 -26.40 -2.47
C LEU A 418 4.86 -27.19 -1.56
N PRO A 419 6.19 -27.07 -1.76
CA PRO A 419 7.15 -27.76 -0.92
C PRO A 419 7.06 -27.27 0.54
N GLY A 420 7.02 -28.23 1.48
CA GLY A 420 6.98 -27.94 2.92
C GLY A 420 5.59 -27.63 3.50
N THR A 421 4.54 -27.52 2.68
CA THR A 421 3.17 -27.37 3.18
C THR A 421 2.57 -28.73 3.53
N LYS A 422 1.75 -28.77 4.59
CA LYS A 422 1.05 -30.00 5.00
C LYS A 422 -0.14 -30.29 4.06
N PRO A 423 -0.50 -31.57 3.86
CA PRO A 423 -1.73 -31.97 3.15
C PRO A 423 -2.99 -31.41 3.79
N THR A 424 -4.12 -31.47 3.06
CA THR A 424 -5.44 -31.35 3.70
C THR A 424 -5.86 -32.64 4.40
N ASP A 425 -6.97 -32.63 5.15
CA ASP A 425 -7.45 -33.82 5.87
C ASP A 425 -7.87 -34.96 4.93
N LEU A 426 -8.16 -34.63 3.66
CA LEU A 426 -8.60 -35.60 2.64
C LEU A 426 -7.46 -36.14 1.78
N ALA A 427 -6.21 -35.70 1.99
CA ALA A 427 -5.07 -36.20 1.24
C ALA A 427 -4.84 -37.70 1.47
N ASN A 428 -4.48 -38.40 0.40
CA ASN A 428 -4.10 -39.81 0.48
C ASN A 428 -2.64 -39.93 0.93
N THR A 429 -2.44 -39.98 2.24
CA THR A 429 -1.10 -40.09 2.86
C THR A 429 -0.36 -41.39 2.51
N LYS A 430 -1.02 -42.40 1.91
CA LYS A 430 -0.36 -43.62 1.43
C LYS A 430 0.57 -43.37 0.23
N LEU A 431 0.48 -42.23 -0.43
CA LEU A 431 1.35 -41.85 -1.54
C LEU A 431 2.68 -41.23 -1.06
N PHE A 432 2.76 -40.82 0.21
CA PHE A 432 3.96 -40.20 0.75
C PHE A 432 5.15 -41.15 0.78
N GLY A 433 6.30 -40.68 0.30
CA GLY A 433 7.52 -41.48 0.23
C GLY A 433 7.50 -42.58 -0.84
N THR A 434 6.53 -42.56 -1.76
CA THR A 434 6.46 -43.51 -2.88
C THR A 434 7.01 -42.88 -4.15
N ALA A 435 7.44 -43.70 -5.13
CA ALA A 435 8.07 -43.24 -6.37
C ALA A 435 9.21 -42.24 -6.10
N GLU A 436 9.14 -41.03 -6.67
CA GLU A 436 10.14 -39.99 -6.49
C GLU A 436 9.84 -39.04 -5.31
N ASP A 437 8.65 -39.08 -4.72
CA ASP A 437 8.29 -38.25 -3.56
C ASP A 437 9.10 -38.65 -2.32
N LYS A 438 9.56 -37.64 -1.58
CA LYS A 438 10.29 -37.84 -0.31
C LYS A 438 9.56 -37.26 0.90
N THR A 439 8.23 -37.12 0.82
CA THR A 439 7.43 -36.65 1.94
C THR A 439 7.66 -37.56 3.15
N ASN A 440 8.06 -36.95 4.25
CA ASN A 440 8.29 -37.61 5.52
C ASN A 440 7.77 -36.70 6.66
N PRO A 441 6.54 -36.95 7.13
CA PRO A 441 5.93 -36.16 8.20
C PRO A 441 6.77 -36.08 9.48
N ALA A 442 7.50 -37.15 9.83
CA ALA A 442 8.35 -37.20 11.01
C ALA A 442 9.58 -36.27 10.91
N LYS A 443 9.96 -35.89 9.69
CA LYS A 443 11.04 -34.91 9.42
C LYS A 443 10.50 -33.55 8.95
N ASN A 444 9.18 -33.34 9.00
CA ASN A 444 8.51 -32.15 8.49
C ASN A 444 8.91 -31.81 7.05
N THR A 445 9.10 -32.83 6.20
CA THR A 445 9.39 -32.67 4.77
C THR A 445 8.17 -33.09 3.98
N TYR A 446 7.68 -32.25 3.06
CA TYR A 446 6.47 -32.50 2.27
C TYR A 446 6.67 -32.02 0.82
N TYR A 447 6.08 -32.75 -0.13
CA TYR A 447 5.92 -32.39 -1.55
C TYR A 447 7.21 -31.94 -2.23
N LEU A 448 8.28 -32.69 -2.00
CA LEU A 448 9.55 -32.57 -2.70
C LEU A 448 9.92 -33.93 -3.26
N SER A 449 10.62 -33.94 -4.38
CA SER A 449 11.21 -35.17 -4.91
C SER A 449 12.50 -35.54 -4.16
N ASN A 450 12.98 -36.76 -4.34
CA ASN A 450 14.28 -37.25 -3.87
C ASN A 450 15.47 -36.39 -4.36
N LYS A 451 15.28 -35.57 -5.40
CA LYS A 451 16.28 -34.62 -5.94
C LYS A 451 16.16 -33.19 -5.37
N ASN A 452 15.28 -32.95 -4.39
CA ASN A 452 14.87 -31.62 -3.92
C ASN A 452 14.10 -30.79 -4.96
N TRP A 453 13.41 -31.45 -5.89
CA TRP A 453 12.64 -30.74 -6.90
C TRP A 453 11.19 -30.54 -6.42
N PRO A 454 10.64 -29.32 -6.47
CA PRO A 454 9.28 -29.03 -6.02
C PRO A 454 8.22 -29.47 -7.05
N TYR A 455 7.12 -30.07 -6.63
CA TYR A 455 6.02 -30.41 -7.56
C TYR A 455 5.08 -29.23 -7.84
N ALA A 456 5.22 -28.14 -7.07
CA ALA A 456 4.49 -26.90 -7.28
C ALA A 456 5.36 -25.70 -6.89
N MET A 457 5.19 -24.57 -7.60
CA MET A 457 5.91 -23.34 -7.30
C MET A 457 4.97 -22.13 -7.29
N ASN A 458 5.40 -21.09 -6.58
CA ASN A 458 4.65 -19.85 -6.40
C ASN A 458 5.56 -18.64 -6.71
N TYR A 459 4.98 -17.68 -7.43
CA TYR A 459 5.61 -16.39 -7.75
C TYR A 459 4.63 -15.28 -7.42
N ALA A 460 5.07 -14.22 -6.74
CA ALA A 460 4.24 -13.02 -6.49
C ALA A 460 4.15 -12.09 -7.72
N GLU A 461 4.36 -12.67 -8.91
CA GLU A 461 4.35 -12.00 -10.21
C GLU A 461 4.03 -13.01 -11.33
N THR A 462 4.00 -12.53 -12.57
CA THR A 462 3.81 -13.39 -13.73
C THR A 462 5.07 -14.21 -14.01
N PHE A 463 4.92 -15.53 -14.12
CA PHE A 463 5.98 -16.44 -14.55
C PHE A 463 5.77 -16.89 -16.00
N ASP A 464 6.85 -16.92 -16.78
CA ASP A 464 6.86 -17.47 -18.14
C ASP A 464 7.23 -18.96 -18.08
N TYR A 465 6.30 -19.84 -18.39
CA TYR A 465 6.50 -21.28 -18.20
C TYR A 465 7.15 -21.95 -19.43
N PRO A 466 7.83 -23.09 -19.24
CA PRO A 466 8.37 -23.88 -20.35
C PRO A 466 7.28 -24.38 -21.31
N ILE A 467 7.64 -24.56 -22.58
CA ILE A 467 6.81 -25.29 -23.53
C ILE A 467 6.74 -26.79 -23.16
N GLU A 468 5.68 -27.45 -23.62
CA GLU A 468 5.41 -28.86 -23.38
C GLU A 468 6.66 -29.77 -23.56
N LYS A 469 6.89 -30.69 -22.59
CA LYS A 469 7.98 -31.68 -22.53
C LYS A 469 9.39 -31.11 -22.37
N ILE A 470 9.54 -29.80 -22.35
CA ILE A 470 10.83 -29.18 -22.07
C ILE A 470 10.95 -28.92 -20.58
N SER A 471 11.62 -29.85 -19.90
CA SER A 471 11.88 -29.73 -18.46
C SER A 471 12.37 -28.34 -18.08
N ILE A 472 11.89 -27.82 -16.96
CA ILE A 472 12.27 -26.50 -16.45
C ILE A 472 13.78 -26.37 -16.25
N ALA A 473 14.48 -27.45 -15.92
CA ALA A 473 15.94 -27.46 -15.81
C ALA A 473 16.66 -27.16 -17.14
N LYS A 474 16.02 -27.42 -18.29
CA LYS A 474 16.53 -27.06 -19.61
C LYS A 474 16.14 -25.64 -20.01
N ALA A 475 14.91 -25.22 -19.67
CA ALA A 475 14.40 -23.90 -19.98
C ALA A 475 15.08 -22.81 -19.14
N TYR A 476 15.34 -23.09 -17.87
CA TYR A 476 15.93 -22.18 -16.89
C TYR A 476 17.24 -22.73 -16.34
N THR A 477 18.36 -22.14 -16.77
CA THR A 477 19.72 -22.67 -16.57
C THR A 477 20.17 -22.65 -15.11
N LYS A 478 19.57 -21.78 -14.28
CA LYS A 478 19.88 -21.63 -12.85
C LYS A 478 18.96 -22.41 -11.90
N PHE A 479 17.89 -23.01 -12.44
CA PHE A 479 16.91 -23.75 -11.65
C PHE A 479 17.55 -24.86 -10.81
N LEU A 480 18.45 -25.66 -11.38
CA LEU A 480 19.07 -26.78 -10.65
C LEU A 480 19.99 -26.34 -9.52
N GLU A 481 20.74 -25.25 -9.69
CA GLU A 481 21.60 -24.68 -8.65
C GLU A 481 20.73 -24.14 -7.50
N TRP A 482 19.64 -23.46 -7.84
CA TRP A 482 18.65 -22.98 -6.88
C TRP A 482 17.99 -24.13 -6.09
N ALA A 483 17.43 -25.12 -6.77
CA ALA A 483 16.72 -26.24 -6.14
C ALA A 483 17.65 -27.05 -5.21
N LYS A 484 18.89 -27.32 -5.64
CA LYS A 484 19.89 -28.03 -4.81
C LYS A 484 20.29 -27.25 -3.56
N SER A 485 20.27 -25.92 -3.62
CA SER A 485 20.60 -25.06 -2.48
C SER A 485 19.47 -24.91 -1.45
N GLY A 486 18.30 -25.51 -1.70
CA GLY A 486 17.11 -25.28 -0.88
C GLY A 486 16.55 -23.86 -1.03
N GLY A 487 16.78 -23.23 -2.19
CA GLY A 487 16.25 -21.92 -2.54
C GLY A 487 17.11 -20.72 -2.13
N VAL A 488 18.32 -20.93 -1.62
CA VAL A 488 19.22 -19.86 -1.14
C VAL A 488 19.98 -19.19 -2.31
N ASN A 489 20.50 -19.99 -3.25
CA ASN A 489 21.27 -19.48 -4.38
C ASN A 489 20.34 -19.20 -5.56
N TYR A 490 20.59 -18.11 -6.30
CA TYR A 490 19.79 -17.71 -7.48
C TYR A 490 18.29 -17.64 -7.18
N ALA A 491 17.90 -16.97 -6.10
CA ALA A 491 16.47 -16.79 -5.76
C ALA A 491 15.64 -16.09 -6.85
N ASP A 492 16.31 -15.49 -7.83
CA ASP A 492 15.81 -14.80 -9.01
C ASP A 492 15.96 -15.62 -10.31
N TRP A 493 16.25 -16.93 -10.23
CA TRP A 493 16.52 -17.81 -11.39
C TRP A 493 15.46 -17.75 -12.51
N TYR A 494 14.21 -17.41 -12.16
CA TYR A 494 13.06 -17.35 -13.06
C TYR A 494 12.93 -16.03 -13.83
N LYS A 495 13.73 -15.01 -13.48
CA LYS A 495 13.71 -13.69 -14.11
C LYS A 495 14.33 -13.70 -15.51
N ASP A 496 13.96 -12.70 -16.32
CA ASP A 496 14.59 -12.46 -17.63
C ASP A 496 15.96 -11.80 -17.50
N ILE A 497 16.91 -12.53 -16.92
CA ILE A 497 18.30 -12.12 -16.79
C ILE A 497 19.11 -12.86 -17.86
N SER A 498 20.04 -12.14 -18.50
CA SER A 498 20.89 -12.73 -19.54
C SER A 498 21.59 -14.00 -19.03
N GLY A 499 21.42 -15.10 -19.76
CA GLY A 499 21.97 -16.41 -19.42
C GLY A 499 21.14 -17.25 -18.44
N TYR A 500 20.03 -16.74 -17.89
CA TYR A 500 19.19 -17.49 -16.92
C TYR A 500 18.16 -18.39 -17.61
N ARG A 501 17.77 -18.08 -18.84
CA ARG A 501 16.75 -18.82 -19.58
C ARG A 501 17.09 -18.99 -21.05
N VAL A 502 16.60 -20.08 -21.64
CA VAL A 502 16.69 -20.38 -23.08
C VAL A 502 15.36 -19.98 -23.73
N SER A 503 15.31 -18.82 -24.38
CA SER A 503 14.05 -18.22 -24.87
C SER A 503 13.27 -19.07 -25.88
N ALA A 504 13.91 -20.05 -26.54
CA ALA A 504 13.25 -20.98 -27.45
C ALA A 504 12.43 -22.06 -26.72
N TYR A 505 12.66 -22.24 -25.42
CA TYR A 505 12.00 -23.25 -24.58
C TYR A 505 10.89 -22.65 -23.71
N ILE A 506 10.64 -21.34 -23.83
CA ILE A 506 9.62 -20.62 -23.07
C ILE A 506 8.39 -20.44 -23.95
N TYR A 507 7.21 -20.72 -23.41
CA TYR A 507 5.94 -20.49 -24.10
C TYR A 507 5.69 -18.98 -24.25
N LYS A 508 5.26 -18.54 -25.44
CA LYS A 508 5.05 -17.13 -25.79
C LYS A 508 3.58 -16.84 -26.07
#